data_AF-A0A2J7ZYD8-F1
#
_entry.id   AF-A0A2J7ZYD8-F1
#
_cell.length_a   1.000
_cell.length_b   1.000
_cell.length_c   1.000
_cell.angle_alpha   90.00
_cell.angle_beta   90.00
_cell.angle_gamma   90.00
#
_symmetry.space_group_name_H-M   'P 1'
#
loop_
_entity.id
_entity.type
_entity.pdbx_description
1 polymer ?
#
loop_
_entity_poly.entity_id
_entity_poly.type
_entity_poly.pdbx_seq_one_letter_code
_entity_poly.pdbx_strand_id
1 'polypeptide(L)'
;MKMNCVRTALAVLALAAAAAAAPGLLPEAAVPTTPVVPTAKPPMPKMGTAAAALLAATPKPAAAPKPVSRLVVAKAPNATKLPEAPCASPCYTVADYWPYKSCRAECAPEICKKGSGQAWSSREVCCTPGAAFPDGCSVRPESCWVVESEALRTCRRDDRKCLQGYGVWPSKATCCTPGLAFTDGCAAEVAESTTPCWVVDTYFPARLCRSSRTLCAEGSGAQSWASQAACCTKGAAFSEGCSVAPPPTPCFTIGSYWPSRTCVKSGDVAVCNRGWGVYASQEVCCAPAVAFPEGCSAPAAPAIRGSRKL
;
A
#
# COMPACT_ATOMS: atom_id res chain seq x y z
N MET A 1 20.86 6.09 55.90
CA MET A 1 21.34 5.08 54.92
C MET A 1 21.22 3.70 55.55
N LYS A 2 20.74 2.71 54.78
CA LYS A 2 20.41 1.31 55.16
C LYS A 2 19.12 1.18 55.98
N MET A 3 18.27 0.15 55.84
CA MET A 3 17.88 -0.77 54.76
C MET A 3 16.69 -1.56 55.33
N ASN A 4 15.74 -1.88 54.46
CA ASN A 4 14.62 -2.83 54.52
C ASN A 4 14.61 -3.96 55.57
N CYS A 5 13.38 -4.36 55.96
CA CYS A 5 12.85 -5.72 56.27
C CYS A 5 11.84 -5.63 57.46
N VAL A 6 10.69 -6.29 57.59
CA VAL A 6 10.15 -7.57 57.10
C VAL A 6 8.60 -7.51 57.07
N ARG A 7 8.06 -8.31 56.14
CA ARG A 7 6.71 -8.90 56.01
C ARG A 7 5.90 -9.11 57.31
N THR A 8 4.59 -8.89 57.22
CA THR A 8 3.57 -9.54 58.06
C THR A 8 2.60 -10.30 57.18
N ALA A 9 2.30 -11.54 57.57
CA ALA A 9 1.46 -12.50 56.89
C ALA A 9 0.15 -12.75 57.67
N LEU A 10 -0.75 -13.50 57.02
CA LEU A 10 -1.96 -14.16 57.52
C LEU A 10 -3.23 -13.33 57.74
N ALA A 11 -4.28 -13.68 56.98
CA ALA A 11 -5.42 -14.44 57.53
C ALA A 11 -6.27 -15.07 56.41
N VAL A 12 -6.47 -16.38 56.52
CA VAL A 12 -7.45 -17.19 55.79
C VAL A 12 -8.70 -17.27 56.68
N LEU A 13 -9.91 -17.05 56.13
CA LEU A 13 -11.11 -17.74 56.62
C LEU A 13 -12.24 -17.68 55.57
N ALA A 14 -12.76 -18.86 55.24
CA ALA A 14 -13.92 -19.09 54.40
C ALA A 14 -15.22 -18.87 55.19
N LEU A 15 -16.33 -18.55 54.51
CA LEU A 15 -17.64 -19.18 54.77
C LEU A 15 -18.63 -18.90 53.62
N ALA A 16 -19.44 -19.92 53.35
CA ALA A 16 -20.40 -20.07 52.27
C ALA A 16 -21.71 -19.27 52.47
N ALA A 17 -22.44 -19.02 51.38
CA ALA A 17 -23.89 -19.28 51.30
C ALA A 17 -24.41 -19.09 49.87
N ALA A 18 -25.06 -20.13 49.36
CA ALA A 18 -25.92 -20.07 48.19
C ALA A 18 -27.24 -19.36 48.54
N ALA A 19 -27.73 -18.51 47.64
CA ALA A 19 -29.12 -18.11 47.61
C ALA A 19 -29.59 -18.05 46.16
N ALA A 20 -30.49 -18.98 45.82
CA ALA A 20 -31.29 -18.94 44.62
C ALA A 20 -32.29 -17.79 44.70
N ALA A 21 -32.39 -16.99 43.64
CA ALA A 21 -33.51 -16.10 43.40
C ALA A 21 -33.88 -16.16 41.91
N ALA A 22 -35.18 -16.34 41.68
CA ALA A 22 -35.82 -16.57 40.39
C ALA A 22 -35.64 -15.42 39.38
N PRO A 23 -35.78 -15.69 38.07
CA PRO A 23 -35.79 -14.66 37.04
C PRO A 23 -37.08 -13.83 37.12
N GLY A 24 -36.94 -12.56 37.46
CA GLY A 24 -37.97 -11.56 37.25
C GLY A 24 -38.13 -11.28 35.76
N LEU A 25 -39.28 -11.69 35.21
CA LEU A 25 -39.80 -11.18 33.95
C LEU A 25 -40.06 -9.67 34.10
N LEU A 26 -39.16 -8.85 33.55
CA LEU A 26 -39.45 -7.45 33.27
C LEU A 26 -40.17 -7.37 31.91
N PRO A 27 -41.24 -6.56 31.80
CA PRO A 27 -41.92 -6.36 30.53
C PRO A 27 -41.00 -5.64 29.54
N GLU A 28 -40.94 -6.19 28.33
CA GLU A 28 -40.33 -5.63 27.15
C GLU A 28 -40.95 -4.25 26.87
N ALA A 29 -40.25 -3.19 27.28
CA ALA A 29 -40.57 -1.85 26.86
C ALA A 29 -40.30 -1.77 25.36
N ALA A 30 -41.37 -1.73 24.58
CA ALA A 30 -41.33 -1.46 23.15
C ALA A 30 -40.52 -0.18 22.89
N VAL A 31 -39.29 -0.36 22.39
CA VAL A 31 -38.53 0.73 21.79
C VAL A 31 -39.29 1.12 20.53
N PRO A 32 -39.76 2.38 20.38
CA PRO A 32 -40.34 2.81 19.11
C PRO A 32 -39.24 2.77 18.05
N THR A 33 -39.29 1.75 17.21
CA THR A 33 -38.61 1.69 15.92
C THR A 33 -39.21 2.79 15.04
N THR A 34 -38.66 3.99 15.15
CA THR A 34 -38.78 4.97 14.09
C THR A 34 -37.96 4.46 12.91
N PRO A 35 -38.56 4.25 11.73
CA PRO A 35 -37.78 3.94 10.54
C PRO A 35 -36.91 5.17 10.24
N VAL A 36 -35.60 5.03 10.41
CA VAL A 36 -34.64 5.96 9.82
C VAL A 36 -34.74 5.76 8.31
N VAL A 37 -35.59 6.57 7.69
CA VAL A 37 -35.63 6.75 6.24
C VAL A 37 -34.23 7.19 5.82
N PRO A 38 -33.58 6.50 4.87
CA PRO A 38 -32.29 6.97 4.34
C PRO A 38 -32.50 8.35 3.73
N THR A 39 -31.88 9.35 4.35
CA THR A 39 -31.84 10.71 3.82
C THR A 39 -31.27 10.65 2.41
N ALA A 40 -32.01 11.24 1.48
CA ALA A 40 -31.71 11.26 0.07
C ALA A 40 -30.24 11.64 -0.18
N LYS A 41 -29.62 10.86 -1.07
CA LYS A 41 -28.32 11.13 -1.70
C LYS A 41 -28.25 12.62 -2.08
N PRO A 42 -27.24 13.39 -1.63
CA PRO A 42 -27.12 14.78 -2.05
C PRO A 42 -27.01 14.83 -3.58
N PRO A 43 -27.71 15.76 -4.26
CA PRO A 43 -27.60 15.89 -5.70
C PRO A 43 -26.16 16.22 -6.06
N MET A 44 -25.60 15.47 -7.01
CA MET A 44 -24.32 15.84 -7.62
C MET A 44 -24.44 17.27 -8.15
N PRO A 45 -23.44 18.14 -7.92
CA PRO A 45 -23.45 19.46 -8.52
C PRO A 45 -23.42 19.31 -10.04
N LYS A 46 -24.46 19.82 -10.70
CA LYS A 46 -24.50 19.96 -12.16
C LYS A 46 -23.32 20.85 -12.54
N MET A 47 -22.39 20.32 -13.35
CA MET A 47 -21.39 21.15 -14.03
C MET A 47 -22.15 22.14 -14.92
N GLY A 48 -22.23 23.39 -14.48
CA GLY A 48 -22.78 24.48 -15.25
C GLY A 48 -21.81 24.86 -16.35
N THR A 49 -22.24 24.69 -17.60
CA THR A 49 -21.58 25.22 -18.79
C THR A 49 -21.75 26.75 -18.77
N ALA A 50 -20.77 27.46 -18.21
CA ALA A 50 -20.71 28.92 -18.32
C ALA A 50 -19.89 29.29 -19.57
N ALA A 51 -20.61 29.52 -20.67
CA ALA A 51 -20.12 30.30 -21.79
C ALA A 51 -20.42 31.78 -21.49
N ALA A 52 -19.39 32.61 -21.35
CA ALA A 52 -19.49 34.04 -21.55
C ALA A 52 -18.11 34.62 -21.88
N ALA A 53 -18.08 35.30 -23.02
CA ALA A 53 -16.94 35.99 -23.58
C ALA A 53 -16.44 37.12 -22.67
N LEU A 54 -15.13 37.24 -22.54
CA LEU A 54 -14.49 38.49 -22.14
C LEU A 54 -13.38 38.82 -23.14
N LEU A 55 -13.47 40.07 -23.59
CA LEU A 55 -12.73 40.71 -24.65
C LEU A 55 -11.22 40.78 -24.38
N ALA A 56 -10.49 40.81 -25.49
CA ALA A 56 -9.05 40.92 -25.59
C ALA A 56 -8.48 42.14 -24.84
N ALA A 57 -7.49 41.87 -24.00
CA ALA A 57 -6.40 42.80 -23.73
C ALA A 57 -5.11 42.00 -23.89
N THR A 58 -4.34 42.29 -24.96
CA THR A 58 -3.04 41.68 -25.21
C THR A 58 -1.99 42.32 -24.29
N PRO A 59 -1.38 41.56 -23.36
CA PRO A 59 -0.22 42.07 -22.65
C PRO A 59 1.02 42.01 -23.56
N LYS A 60 1.74 43.12 -23.55
CA LYS A 60 3.06 43.32 -24.16
C LYS A 60 4.01 42.17 -23.80
N PRO A 61 4.81 41.62 -24.74
CA PRO A 61 5.69 40.49 -24.47
C PRO A 61 6.77 40.90 -23.46
N ALA A 62 6.66 40.38 -22.24
CA ALA A 62 7.75 40.37 -21.27
C ALA A 62 8.82 39.38 -21.75
N ALA A 63 10.09 39.76 -21.56
CA ALA A 63 11.26 39.03 -22.02
C ALA A 63 11.19 37.53 -21.72
N ALA A 64 11.53 36.73 -22.74
CA ALA A 64 11.61 35.28 -22.65
C ALA A 64 12.44 34.85 -21.42
N PRO A 65 11.89 34.02 -20.51
CA PRO A 65 12.68 33.43 -19.46
C PRO A 65 13.76 32.57 -20.09
N LYS A 66 15.02 32.80 -19.68
CA LYS A 66 16.17 32.00 -20.10
C LYS A 66 15.87 30.52 -19.84
N PRO A 67 16.31 29.60 -20.73
CA PRO A 67 16.13 28.16 -20.52
C PRO A 67 16.77 27.78 -19.19
N VAL A 68 15.95 27.38 -18.23
CA VAL A 68 16.43 26.82 -16.96
C VAL A 68 17.08 25.48 -17.31
N SER A 69 18.40 25.53 -17.36
CA SER A 69 19.23 24.37 -17.63
C SER A 69 19.10 23.37 -16.49
N ARG A 70 19.09 22.09 -16.89
CA ARG A 70 19.22 20.87 -16.07
C ARG A 70 18.02 20.58 -15.16
N LEU A 71 17.17 19.68 -15.67
CA LEU A 71 16.60 18.63 -14.82
C LEU A 71 17.78 17.98 -14.09
N VAL A 72 17.94 18.30 -12.80
CA VAL A 72 18.87 17.58 -11.94
C VAL A 72 18.24 16.20 -11.76
N VAL A 73 18.68 15.24 -12.57
CA VAL A 73 18.49 13.82 -12.26
C VAL A 73 19.16 13.61 -10.92
N ALA A 74 18.37 13.63 -9.85
CA ALA A 74 18.84 13.31 -8.53
C ALA A 74 19.54 11.95 -8.61
N LYS A 75 20.81 11.91 -8.18
CA LYS A 75 21.59 10.68 -8.05
C LYS A 75 20.75 9.69 -7.24
N ALA A 76 20.31 8.61 -7.89
CA ALA A 76 19.43 7.61 -7.29
C ALA A 76 20.04 7.09 -5.98
N PRO A 77 19.45 7.37 -4.80
CA PRO A 77 19.85 6.71 -3.58
C PRO A 77 19.25 5.32 -3.59
N ASN A 78 20.12 4.32 -3.46
CA ASN A 78 19.81 2.91 -3.17
C ASN A 78 18.51 2.37 -3.78
N ALA A 79 18.56 2.06 -5.08
CA ALA A 79 17.71 1.01 -5.62
C ALA A 79 17.92 -0.23 -4.74
N THR A 80 16.86 -0.70 -4.07
CA THR A 80 16.84 -2.01 -3.40
C THR A 80 17.55 -2.99 -4.32
N LYS A 81 18.69 -3.53 -3.85
CA LYS A 81 19.55 -4.42 -4.65
C LYS A 81 18.68 -5.62 -5.04
N LEU A 82 18.10 -5.58 -6.24
CA LEU A 82 17.47 -6.75 -6.84
C LEU A 82 18.53 -7.85 -6.83
N PRO A 83 18.18 -9.09 -6.44
CA PRO A 83 19.16 -10.16 -6.37
C PRO A 83 19.96 -10.21 -7.68
N GLU A 84 21.28 -10.07 -7.58
CA GLU A 84 22.18 -10.14 -8.72
C GLU A 84 21.97 -11.49 -9.42
N ALA A 85 21.67 -11.43 -10.72
CA ALA A 85 21.35 -12.61 -11.49
C ALA A 85 22.58 -13.54 -11.56
N PRO A 86 22.42 -14.87 -11.42
CA PRO A 86 23.53 -15.80 -11.25
C PRO A 86 24.34 -16.10 -12.54
N CYS A 87 24.05 -15.43 -13.66
CA CYS A 87 24.70 -15.70 -14.95
C CYS A 87 25.68 -14.60 -15.34
N ALA A 88 26.77 -14.99 -16.02
CA ALA A 88 27.85 -14.08 -16.43
C ALA A 88 27.43 -13.00 -17.45
N SER A 89 26.31 -13.17 -18.14
CA SER A 89 25.81 -12.23 -19.14
C SER A 89 24.28 -12.28 -19.20
N PRO A 90 23.58 -11.62 -18.26
CA PRO A 90 22.13 -11.57 -18.28
C PRO A 90 21.63 -10.71 -19.44
N CYS A 91 20.44 -11.03 -19.96
CA CYS A 91 19.64 -10.02 -20.67
C CYS A 91 18.75 -9.30 -19.66
N TYR A 92 18.18 -8.16 -20.05
CA TYR A 92 17.24 -7.41 -19.23
C TYR A 92 15.87 -7.43 -19.87
N THR A 93 14.83 -7.63 -19.08
CA THR A 93 13.43 -7.58 -19.52
C THR A 93 12.62 -6.67 -18.61
N VAL A 94 11.45 -6.27 -19.05
CA VAL A 94 10.50 -5.51 -18.23
C VAL A 94 10.08 -6.36 -17.03
N ALA A 95 10.38 -5.88 -15.83
CA ALA A 95 9.97 -6.51 -14.59
C ALA A 95 8.62 -5.98 -14.14
N ASP A 96 8.49 -4.66 -14.10
CA ASP A 96 7.28 -3.95 -13.69
C ASP A 96 6.96 -2.90 -14.74
N TYR A 97 5.73 -2.89 -15.22
CA TYR A 97 5.26 -1.87 -16.16
C TYR A 97 4.64 -0.67 -15.44
N TRP A 98 4.12 -0.90 -14.22
CA TRP A 98 3.41 0.12 -13.46
C TRP A 98 3.40 -0.20 -11.96
N PRO A 99 3.55 0.80 -11.07
CA PRO A 99 3.79 2.21 -11.37
C PRO A 99 5.25 2.60 -11.52
N TYR A 100 6.16 1.74 -11.03
CA TYR A 100 7.58 1.94 -11.21
C TYR A 100 8.04 1.07 -12.36
N LYS A 101 8.35 1.71 -13.47
CA LYS A 101 8.83 1.09 -14.69
C LYS A 101 10.23 0.58 -14.40
N SER A 102 10.42 -0.73 -14.37
CA SER A 102 11.69 -1.32 -13.97
C SER A 102 12.06 -2.47 -14.91
N CYS A 103 13.37 -2.66 -15.08
CA CYS A 103 13.91 -3.80 -15.80
C CYS A 103 14.64 -4.73 -14.83
N ARG A 104 14.46 -6.04 -14.98
CA ARG A 104 15.18 -7.07 -14.23
C ARG A 104 16.10 -7.85 -15.15
N ALA A 105 17.18 -8.36 -14.57
CA ALA A 105 18.06 -9.29 -15.24
C ALA A 105 17.39 -10.66 -15.35
N GLU A 106 17.49 -11.28 -16.52
CA GLU A 106 17.01 -12.62 -16.83
C GLU A 106 18.18 -13.45 -17.36
N CYS A 107 18.28 -14.70 -16.90
CA CYS A 107 19.33 -15.63 -17.31
C CYS A 107 18.82 -16.76 -18.21
N ALA A 108 17.51 -16.85 -18.39
CA ALA A 108 16.87 -17.87 -19.22
C ALA A 108 17.18 -17.61 -20.70
N PRO A 109 17.94 -18.49 -21.38
CA PRO A 109 18.33 -18.27 -22.78
C PRO A 109 17.12 -18.16 -23.71
N GLU A 110 16.02 -18.84 -23.41
CA GLU A 110 14.75 -18.75 -24.12
C GLU A 110 14.08 -17.36 -24.00
N ILE A 111 14.30 -16.65 -22.88
CA ILE A 111 13.85 -15.27 -22.71
C ILE A 111 14.79 -14.34 -23.48
N CYS A 112 16.10 -14.53 -23.33
CA CYS A 112 17.11 -13.65 -23.95
C CYS A 112 17.21 -13.79 -25.48
N LYS A 113 16.82 -14.95 -26.04
CA LYS A 113 16.85 -15.20 -27.49
C LYS A 113 15.57 -14.78 -28.22
N LYS A 114 14.51 -14.40 -27.52
CA LYS A 114 13.31 -13.85 -28.16
C LYS A 114 13.65 -12.47 -28.73
N GLY A 115 14.06 -12.43 -29.99
CA GLY A 115 14.35 -11.22 -30.77
C GLY A 115 13.15 -10.29 -31.01
N SER A 116 12.08 -10.40 -30.20
CA SER A 116 10.83 -9.66 -30.32
C SER A 116 10.84 -8.31 -29.57
N GLY A 117 12.01 -7.68 -29.38
CA GLY A 117 12.11 -6.36 -28.75
C GLY A 117 11.77 -6.33 -27.26
N GLN A 118 11.87 -7.46 -26.56
CA GLN A 118 11.51 -7.58 -25.13
C GLN A 118 12.72 -7.88 -24.22
N ALA A 119 13.90 -8.07 -24.81
CA ALA A 119 15.14 -8.34 -24.11
C ALA A 119 16.23 -7.36 -24.58
N TRP A 120 16.90 -6.72 -23.62
CA TRP A 120 17.96 -5.74 -23.86
C TRP A 120 19.30 -6.25 -23.30
N SER A 121 20.40 -5.80 -23.90
CA SER A 121 21.76 -6.24 -23.51
C SER A 121 22.23 -5.67 -22.17
N SER A 122 21.60 -4.60 -21.69
CA SER A 122 21.92 -3.96 -20.41
C SER A 122 20.68 -3.32 -19.80
N ARG A 123 20.74 -3.06 -18.49
CA ARG A 123 19.68 -2.37 -17.77
C ARG A 123 19.50 -0.96 -18.30
N GLU A 124 20.60 -0.28 -18.59
CA GLU A 124 20.66 1.10 -19.07
C GLU A 124 19.91 1.23 -20.40
N VAL A 125 20.14 0.29 -21.34
CA VAL A 125 19.43 0.27 -22.62
C VAL A 125 17.94 -0.01 -22.40
N CYS A 126 17.58 -0.99 -21.58
CA CYS A 126 16.19 -1.27 -21.25
C CYS A 126 15.46 -0.06 -20.65
N CYS A 127 16.14 0.66 -19.76
CA CYS A 127 15.61 1.82 -19.04
C CYS A 127 15.71 3.14 -19.82
N THR A 128 16.25 3.14 -21.04
CA THR A 128 16.33 4.35 -21.86
C THR A 128 14.93 4.75 -22.38
N PRO A 129 14.57 6.04 -22.38
CA PRO A 129 13.32 6.51 -22.98
C PRO A 129 13.13 6.02 -24.42
N GLY A 130 11.96 5.46 -24.71
CA GLY A 130 11.61 4.87 -26.01
C GLY A 130 12.09 3.42 -26.23
N ALA A 131 12.86 2.83 -25.31
CA ALA A 131 13.27 1.43 -25.40
C ALA A 131 12.18 0.48 -24.88
N ALA A 132 12.16 0.22 -23.57
CA ALA A 132 11.08 -0.55 -22.94
C ALA A 132 9.90 0.33 -22.52
N PHE A 133 10.18 1.61 -22.29
CA PHE A 133 9.25 2.56 -21.68
C PHE A 133 9.35 3.93 -22.35
N PRO A 134 8.24 4.64 -22.63
CA PRO A 134 8.28 5.96 -23.25
C PRO A 134 9.17 6.96 -22.50
N ASP A 135 9.06 7.00 -21.17
CA ASP A 135 9.80 7.92 -20.30
C ASP A 135 11.06 7.31 -19.66
N GLY A 136 11.40 6.07 -20.04
CA GLY A 136 12.43 5.28 -19.37
C GLY A 136 11.94 4.63 -18.07
N CYS A 137 12.88 3.99 -17.36
CA CYS A 137 12.58 3.42 -16.03
C CYS A 137 12.33 4.52 -15.00
N SER A 138 11.46 4.24 -14.03
CA SER A 138 11.26 5.09 -12.86
C SER A 138 11.86 4.46 -11.60
N VAL A 139 12.40 5.31 -10.74
CA VAL A 139 12.94 4.89 -9.45
C VAL A 139 11.80 4.88 -8.45
N ARG A 140 11.58 3.73 -7.83
CA ARG A 140 10.71 3.64 -6.66
C ARG A 140 11.35 4.42 -5.51
N PRO A 141 10.65 5.37 -4.88
CA PRO A 141 11.15 6.00 -3.67
C PRO A 141 11.12 5.01 -2.51
N GLU A 142 12.13 5.08 -1.63
CA GLU A 142 12.22 4.25 -0.42
C GLU A 142 11.07 4.52 0.55
N SER A 143 10.55 5.75 0.53
CA SER A 143 9.41 6.18 1.32
C SER A 143 8.36 6.83 0.44
N CYS A 144 7.09 6.63 0.78
CA CYS A 144 5.99 7.16 0.00
C CYS A 144 5.01 7.95 0.85
N TRP A 145 4.47 9.00 0.24
CA TRP A 145 3.44 9.83 0.81
C TRP A 145 2.16 9.64 0.03
N VAL A 146 1.03 9.58 0.73
CA VAL A 146 -0.31 9.44 0.16
C VAL A 146 -1.23 10.47 0.79
N VAL A 147 -2.32 10.81 0.11
CA VAL A 147 -3.39 11.60 0.71
C VAL A 147 -3.97 10.85 1.90
N GLU A 148 -3.95 11.47 3.07
CA GLU A 148 -4.63 10.99 4.27
C GLU A 148 -6.09 11.44 4.29
N SER A 149 -6.32 12.71 3.98
CA SER A 149 -7.65 13.32 3.94
C SER A 149 -7.68 14.39 2.86
N GLU A 150 -8.59 14.22 1.90
CA GLU A 150 -8.87 15.24 0.89
C GLU A 150 -9.50 16.49 1.53
N ALA A 151 -10.44 16.28 2.47
CA ALA A 151 -11.16 17.35 3.14
C ALA A 151 -10.22 18.23 3.98
N LEU A 152 -9.25 17.62 4.68
CA LEU A 152 -8.27 18.35 5.48
C LEU A 152 -7.01 18.73 4.70
N ARG A 153 -6.90 18.34 3.42
CA ARG A 153 -5.71 18.53 2.57
C ARG A 153 -4.43 18.07 3.26
N THR A 154 -4.43 16.83 3.72
CA THR A 154 -3.30 16.24 4.45
C THR A 154 -2.69 15.07 3.72
N CYS A 155 -1.37 14.97 3.82
CA CYS A 155 -0.59 13.83 3.36
C CYS A 155 0.05 13.11 4.54
N ARG A 156 0.13 11.78 4.45
CA ARG A 156 0.84 10.94 5.41
C ARG A 156 1.86 10.05 4.71
N ARG A 157 2.87 9.63 5.44
CA ARG A 157 3.78 8.58 4.99
C ARG A 157 3.09 7.22 5.07
N ASP A 158 3.11 6.46 3.97
CA ASP A 158 2.65 5.07 3.92
C ASP A 158 3.46 4.28 2.87
N ASP A 159 4.57 3.69 3.31
CA ASP A 159 5.51 2.98 2.45
C ASP A 159 4.91 1.70 1.84
N ARG A 160 3.82 1.18 2.42
CA ARG A 160 3.07 0.03 1.88
C ARG A 160 2.35 0.39 0.59
N LYS A 161 2.05 1.66 0.39
CA LYS A 161 1.30 2.18 -0.75
C LYS A 161 2.22 2.59 -1.90
N CYS A 162 3.54 2.48 -1.75
CA CYS A 162 4.48 2.85 -2.80
C CYS A 162 4.10 2.25 -4.17
N LEU A 163 3.78 0.96 -4.21
CA LEU A 163 3.44 0.27 -5.46
C LEU A 163 2.00 0.51 -5.95
N GLN A 164 1.21 1.36 -5.28
CA GLN A 164 -0.14 1.70 -5.74
C GLN A 164 -0.16 2.67 -6.90
N GLY A 165 0.89 3.48 -7.09
CA GLY A 165 1.16 4.22 -8.31
C GLY A 165 0.39 5.49 -8.59
N TYR A 166 -0.92 5.51 -8.36
CA TYR A 166 -1.71 6.72 -8.38
C TYR A 166 -1.84 7.25 -6.95
N GLY A 167 -1.78 8.57 -6.79
CA GLY A 167 -1.90 9.20 -5.47
C GLY A 167 -0.75 8.88 -4.52
N VAL A 168 0.45 8.65 -5.07
CA VAL A 168 1.67 8.34 -4.32
C VAL A 168 2.75 9.33 -4.70
N TRP A 169 3.37 9.96 -3.70
CA TRP A 169 4.40 10.97 -3.89
C TRP A 169 5.70 10.56 -3.18
N PRO A 170 6.87 10.92 -3.73
CA PRO A 170 8.16 10.55 -3.15
C PRO A 170 8.48 11.30 -1.85
N SER A 171 7.79 12.41 -1.58
CA SER A 171 8.00 13.22 -0.38
C SER A 171 6.72 13.94 0.04
N LYS A 172 6.67 14.37 1.31
CA LYS A 172 5.60 15.23 1.82
C LYS A 172 5.49 16.52 1.01
N ALA A 173 6.64 17.13 0.70
CA ALA A 173 6.68 18.37 -0.07
C ALA A 173 6.00 18.21 -1.42
N THR A 174 6.33 17.15 -2.18
CA THR A 174 5.70 16.86 -3.47
C THR A 174 4.22 16.56 -3.33
N CYS A 175 3.81 15.81 -2.29
CA CYS A 175 2.39 15.58 -2.02
C CYS A 175 1.64 16.89 -1.75
N CYS A 176 2.28 17.80 -1.02
CA CYS A 176 1.70 19.08 -0.61
C CYS A 176 1.87 20.22 -1.63
N THR A 177 2.49 19.98 -2.79
CA THR A 177 2.66 21.00 -3.83
C THR A 177 1.29 21.35 -4.45
N PRO A 178 0.92 22.65 -4.55
CA PRO A 178 -0.29 23.08 -5.24
C PRO A 178 -0.38 22.52 -6.68
N GLY A 179 -1.55 22.03 -7.05
CA GLY A 179 -1.82 21.42 -8.35
C GLY A 179 -1.37 19.96 -8.49
N LEU A 180 -0.81 19.34 -7.44
CA LEU A 180 -0.50 17.91 -7.42
C LEU A 180 -1.57 17.10 -6.69
N ALA A 181 -1.41 16.82 -5.40
CA ALA A 181 -2.45 16.11 -4.65
C ALA A 181 -3.68 16.99 -4.42
N PHE A 182 -3.45 18.29 -4.20
CA PHE A 182 -4.49 19.27 -3.89
C PHE A 182 -4.28 20.53 -4.72
N THR A 183 -5.37 21.18 -5.12
CA THR A 183 -5.34 22.43 -5.90
C THR A 183 -4.50 23.51 -5.22
N ASP A 184 -4.73 23.74 -3.92
CA ASP A 184 -4.07 24.78 -3.13
C ASP A 184 -2.90 24.26 -2.27
N GLY A 185 -2.48 23.01 -2.50
CA GLY A 185 -1.52 22.31 -1.66
C GLY A 185 -2.11 21.89 -0.30
N CYS A 186 -1.25 21.38 0.57
CA CYS A 186 -1.68 20.95 1.92
C CYS A 186 -2.15 22.13 2.77
N ALA A 187 -3.04 21.85 3.73
CA ALA A 187 -3.39 22.82 4.76
C ALA A 187 -2.15 23.17 5.62
N ALA A 188 -1.96 24.48 5.87
CA ALA A 188 -0.83 24.97 6.66
C ALA A 188 -0.94 24.58 8.15
N GLU A 189 -2.17 24.57 8.66
CA GLU A 189 -2.50 24.16 10.01
C GLU A 189 -3.64 23.14 9.95
N VAL A 190 -3.42 21.97 10.51
CA VAL A 190 -4.42 20.91 10.61
C VAL A 190 -4.65 20.70 12.09
N ALA A 191 -5.89 20.85 12.54
CA ALA A 191 -6.23 20.47 13.90
C ALA A 191 -5.95 18.97 14.08
N GLU A 192 -5.06 18.64 15.01
CA GLU A 192 -4.83 17.25 15.41
C GLU A 192 -5.60 16.98 16.70
N SER A 193 -6.29 15.84 16.75
CA SER A 193 -6.89 15.40 18.00
C SER A 193 -5.81 15.08 19.04
N THR A 194 -6.04 15.50 20.29
CA THR A 194 -5.20 15.13 21.44
C THR A 194 -5.27 13.63 21.72
N THR A 195 -6.39 12.99 21.40
CA THR A 195 -6.62 11.56 21.58
C THR A 195 -6.67 10.88 20.21
N PRO A 196 -5.77 9.91 19.92
CA PRO A 196 -5.84 9.18 18.68
C PRO A 196 -7.13 8.35 18.60
N CYS A 197 -7.68 8.25 17.41
CA CYS A 197 -8.76 7.32 17.08
C CYS A 197 -8.26 6.33 16.03
N TRP A 198 -9.08 5.33 15.75
CA TRP A 198 -8.84 4.32 14.74
C TRP A 198 -9.73 4.59 13.53
N VAL A 199 -9.18 4.43 12.34
CA VAL A 199 -9.87 4.62 11.06
C VAL A 199 -9.54 3.47 10.12
N VAL A 200 -10.37 3.28 9.08
CA VAL A 200 -10.08 2.32 8.02
C VAL A 200 -8.81 2.74 7.28
N ASP A 201 -7.88 1.80 7.12
CA ASP A 201 -6.62 2.02 6.44
C ASP A 201 -6.57 1.34 5.07
N THR A 202 -6.76 0.02 5.04
CA THR A 202 -6.76 -0.76 3.80
C THR A 202 -7.98 -1.63 3.80
N TYR A 203 -8.94 -1.36 2.90
CA TYR A 203 -10.19 -2.11 2.87
C TYR A 203 -10.01 -3.53 2.34
N PHE A 204 -9.30 -3.68 1.22
CA PHE A 204 -9.04 -5.00 0.62
C PHE A 204 -7.58 -5.07 0.14
N PRO A 205 -6.90 -6.24 0.28
CA PRO A 205 -7.39 -7.46 0.95
C PRO A 205 -7.08 -7.51 2.45
N ALA A 206 -6.19 -6.64 2.94
CA ALA A 206 -5.70 -6.77 4.31
C ALA A 206 -6.73 -6.37 5.38
N ARG A 207 -7.79 -5.60 5.05
CA ARG A 207 -8.82 -5.14 6.00
C ARG A 207 -8.18 -4.61 7.29
N LEU A 208 -7.46 -3.51 7.18
CA LEU A 208 -6.68 -2.96 8.29
C LEU A 208 -7.34 -1.70 8.83
N CYS A 209 -7.26 -1.55 10.15
CA CYS A 209 -7.47 -0.28 10.82
C CYS A 209 -6.12 0.32 11.20
N ARG A 210 -6.04 1.65 11.26
CA ARG A 210 -4.87 2.37 11.75
C ARG A 210 -5.26 3.45 12.74
N SER A 211 -4.31 3.83 13.59
CA SER A 211 -4.43 5.04 14.38
C SER A 211 -4.21 6.28 13.52
N SER A 212 -5.00 7.33 13.73
CA SER A 212 -4.79 8.67 13.20
C SER A 212 -5.02 9.71 14.31
N ARG A 213 -4.60 10.95 14.07
CA ARG A 213 -4.93 12.12 14.92
C ARG A 213 -5.66 13.19 14.12
N THR A 214 -5.27 13.37 12.84
CA THR A 214 -5.88 14.30 11.89
C THR A 214 -7.29 13.86 11.50
N LEU A 215 -7.50 12.58 11.18
CA LEU A 215 -8.82 12.05 10.85
C LEU A 215 -9.76 11.92 12.06
N CYS A 216 -9.23 12.11 13.26
CA CYS A 216 -9.95 12.06 14.52
C CYS A 216 -10.37 13.44 15.01
N ALA A 217 -9.89 14.50 14.35
CA ALA A 217 -10.30 15.85 14.64
C ALA A 217 -11.77 16.03 14.28
N GLU A 218 -12.46 16.85 15.07
CA GLU A 218 -13.84 17.23 14.80
C GLU A 218 -13.94 17.87 13.41
N GLY A 219 -14.95 17.46 12.64
CA GLY A 219 -15.14 17.95 11.27
C GLY A 219 -14.31 17.24 10.18
N SER A 220 -13.52 16.21 10.51
CA SER A 220 -12.80 15.42 9.49
C SER A 220 -13.74 14.67 8.53
N GLY A 221 -14.98 14.40 8.97
CA GLY A 221 -15.98 13.61 8.25
C GLY A 221 -15.63 12.11 8.14
N ALA A 222 -14.52 11.67 8.72
CA ALA A 222 -14.09 10.27 8.66
C ALA A 222 -14.81 9.42 9.72
N GLN A 223 -15.23 8.22 9.32
CA GLN A 223 -15.67 7.22 10.28
C GLN A 223 -14.48 6.79 11.14
N SER A 224 -14.68 6.85 12.46
CA SER A 224 -13.65 6.56 13.43
C SER A 224 -14.16 5.75 14.62
N TRP A 225 -13.22 5.08 15.29
CA TRP A 225 -13.47 4.23 16.44
C TRP A 225 -12.49 4.54 17.57
N ALA A 226 -12.92 4.37 18.82
CA ALA A 226 -12.09 4.66 19.99
C ALA A 226 -10.88 3.72 20.13
N SER A 227 -10.93 2.52 19.55
CA SER A 227 -9.87 1.52 19.65
C SER A 227 -9.74 0.67 18.38
N GLN A 228 -8.60 0.01 18.23
CA GLN A 228 -8.39 -0.93 17.13
C GLN A 228 -9.42 -2.05 17.16
N ALA A 229 -9.67 -2.63 18.34
CA ALA A 229 -10.64 -3.69 18.53
C ALA A 229 -12.05 -3.26 18.12
N ALA A 230 -12.46 -2.04 18.45
CA ALA A 230 -13.75 -1.49 18.04
C ALA A 230 -13.83 -1.33 16.51
N CYS A 231 -12.79 -0.79 15.87
CA CYS A 231 -12.72 -0.69 14.41
C CYS A 231 -12.79 -2.08 13.74
N CYS A 232 -12.09 -3.04 14.33
CA CYS A 232 -11.93 -4.40 13.84
C CYS A 232 -13.07 -5.35 14.17
N THR A 233 -14.04 -4.93 14.98
CA THR A 233 -15.18 -5.76 15.37
C THR A 233 -16.00 -6.12 14.14
N LYS A 234 -16.45 -7.37 14.04
CA LYS A 234 -17.29 -7.84 12.93
C LYS A 234 -18.54 -6.96 12.81
N GLY A 235 -18.76 -6.38 11.64
CA GLY A 235 -19.88 -5.46 11.37
C GLY A 235 -19.60 -3.99 11.72
N ALA A 236 -18.41 -3.66 12.24
CA ALA A 236 -17.97 -2.27 12.40
C ALA A 236 -17.39 -1.73 11.08
N ALA A 237 -16.07 -1.58 10.96
CA ALA A 237 -15.45 -1.16 9.70
C ALA A 237 -15.55 -2.22 8.60
N PHE A 238 -15.59 -3.49 8.97
CA PHE A 238 -15.56 -4.64 8.06
C PHE A 238 -16.60 -5.68 8.45
N SER A 239 -17.30 -6.25 7.46
CA SER A 239 -18.34 -7.27 7.67
C SER A 239 -17.82 -8.57 8.30
N GLU A 240 -16.54 -8.89 8.10
CA GLU A 240 -15.88 -10.12 8.59
C GLU A 240 -14.85 -9.84 9.70
N GLY A 241 -14.68 -8.57 10.09
CA GLY A 241 -13.59 -8.12 10.96
C GLY A 241 -12.32 -7.76 10.19
N CYS A 242 -11.32 -7.29 10.94
CA CYS A 242 -10.04 -6.83 10.39
C CYS A 242 -8.95 -7.91 10.50
N SER A 243 -7.88 -7.79 9.69
CA SER A 243 -6.64 -8.50 10.00
C SER A 243 -5.89 -7.79 11.12
N VAL A 244 -5.28 -8.57 12.01
CA VAL A 244 -4.52 -8.03 13.16
C VAL A 244 -3.32 -7.19 12.70
N ALA A 245 -2.72 -7.55 11.57
CA ALA A 245 -1.58 -6.87 10.99
C ALA A 245 -1.60 -6.97 9.46
N PRO A 246 -0.87 -6.08 8.75
CA PRO A 246 -0.53 -6.30 7.35
C PRO A 246 0.08 -7.70 7.14
N PRO A 247 -0.06 -8.31 5.94
CA PRO A 247 0.64 -9.55 5.62
C PRO A 247 2.14 -9.41 5.96
N PRO A 248 2.71 -10.32 6.76
CA PRO A 248 4.09 -10.21 7.17
C PRO A 248 5.02 -10.34 5.95
N THR A 249 6.14 -9.61 5.98
CA THR A 249 7.27 -9.86 5.08
C THR A 249 8.16 -10.94 5.69
N PRO A 250 8.66 -11.92 4.92
CA PRO A 250 8.54 -12.03 3.47
C PRO A 250 7.19 -12.64 3.05
N CYS A 251 6.70 -12.23 1.88
CA CYS A 251 5.57 -12.87 1.21
C CYS A 251 6.03 -13.58 -0.06
N PHE A 252 5.13 -14.29 -0.72
CA PHE A 252 5.37 -14.92 -2.01
C PHE A 252 4.45 -14.34 -3.07
N THR A 253 4.98 -14.10 -4.27
CA THR A 253 4.22 -13.65 -5.43
C THR A 253 4.51 -14.53 -6.63
N ILE A 254 3.64 -14.50 -7.64
CA ILE A 254 3.90 -15.16 -8.92
C ILE A 254 5.17 -14.55 -9.53
N GLY A 255 6.19 -15.38 -9.77
CA GLY A 255 7.41 -15.00 -10.48
C GLY A 255 7.30 -15.20 -11.98
N SER A 256 6.81 -16.37 -12.39
CA SER A 256 6.55 -16.71 -13.79
C SER A 256 5.25 -17.51 -13.90
N TYR A 257 4.44 -17.22 -14.92
CA TYR A 257 3.18 -17.92 -15.15
C TYR A 257 3.39 -19.18 -15.98
N TRP A 258 3.57 -19.08 -17.30
CA TRP A 258 3.78 -20.25 -18.16
C TRP A 258 5.09 -20.12 -18.96
N PRO A 259 5.91 -21.17 -19.11
CA PRO A 259 5.74 -22.55 -18.62
C PRO A 259 6.24 -22.83 -17.20
N SER A 260 6.99 -21.89 -16.61
CA SER A 260 7.73 -22.18 -15.39
C SER A 260 6.87 -22.24 -14.13
N ARG A 261 5.70 -21.58 -14.07
CA ARG A 261 4.79 -21.54 -12.91
C ARG A 261 5.54 -21.47 -11.59
N THR A 262 6.25 -20.37 -11.36
CA THR A 262 7.09 -20.21 -10.17
C THR A 262 6.52 -19.14 -9.25
N CYS A 263 6.74 -19.34 -7.95
CA CYS A 263 6.54 -18.32 -6.93
C CYS A 263 7.90 -17.79 -6.46
N VAL A 264 7.98 -16.50 -6.19
CA VAL A 264 9.20 -15.82 -5.76
C VAL A 264 8.93 -15.15 -4.41
N LYS A 265 9.87 -15.33 -3.51
CA LYS A 265 9.88 -14.70 -2.19
C LYS A 265 10.20 -13.22 -2.34
N SER A 266 9.37 -12.35 -1.75
CA SER A 266 9.61 -10.92 -1.67
C SER A 266 9.71 -10.47 -0.21
N GLY A 267 10.77 -9.76 0.13
CA GLY A 267 10.92 -9.07 1.41
C GLY A 267 10.30 -7.67 1.41
N ASP A 268 9.66 -7.28 0.31
CA ASP A 268 9.22 -5.91 0.08
C ASP A 268 7.80 -5.69 0.61
N VAL A 269 7.67 -4.84 1.63
CA VAL A 269 6.39 -4.56 2.29
C VAL A 269 5.33 -4.06 1.31
N ALA A 270 5.69 -3.27 0.30
CA ALA A 270 4.72 -2.75 -0.67
C ALA A 270 4.25 -3.86 -1.62
N VAL A 271 5.14 -4.80 -2.00
CA VAL A 271 4.74 -6.00 -2.75
C VAL A 271 3.79 -6.84 -1.91
N CYS A 272 4.11 -7.05 -0.64
CA CYS A 272 3.28 -7.84 0.26
C CYS A 272 1.95 -7.18 0.62
N ASN A 273 1.83 -5.86 0.44
CA ASN A 273 0.60 -5.10 0.68
C ASN A 273 -0.18 -4.72 -0.59
N ARG A 274 0.33 -5.05 -1.79
CA ARG A 274 -0.40 -4.85 -3.06
C ARG A 274 -1.72 -5.63 -3.07
N GLY A 275 -1.77 -6.74 -2.34
CA GLY A 275 -2.97 -7.52 -2.14
C GLY A 275 -3.08 -8.73 -3.06
N TRP A 276 -3.72 -8.60 -4.22
CA TRP A 276 -3.97 -9.76 -5.08
C TRP A 276 -2.67 -10.37 -5.64
N GLY A 277 -2.61 -11.71 -5.62
CA GLY A 277 -1.43 -12.49 -6.03
C GLY A 277 -0.28 -12.45 -5.02
N VAL A 278 -0.56 -12.12 -3.76
CA VAL A 278 0.36 -12.20 -2.63
C VAL A 278 -0.06 -13.34 -1.71
N TYR A 279 0.89 -14.18 -1.34
CA TYR A 279 0.67 -15.38 -0.55
C TYR A 279 1.58 -15.39 0.67
N ALA A 280 1.06 -15.92 1.78
CA ALA A 280 1.79 -15.98 3.05
C ALA A 280 2.99 -16.94 3.00
N SER A 281 2.94 -17.95 2.12
CA SER A 281 4.00 -18.95 1.99
C SER A 281 4.13 -19.45 0.55
N GLN A 282 5.25 -20.10 0.25
CA GLN A 282 5.47 -20.71 -1.06
C GLN A 282 4.46 -21.83 -1.31
N GLU A 283 4.14 -22.60 -0.29
CA GLU A 283 3.20 -23.73 -0.33
C GLU A 283 1.81 -23.23 -0.72
N VAL A 284 1.35 -22.13 -0.11
CA VAL A 284 0.06 -21.51 -0.48
C VAL A 284 0.09 -21.01 -1.92
N CYS A 285 1.16 -20.31 -2.31
CA CYS A 285 1.30 -19.81 -3.67
C CYS A 285 1.31 -20.94 -4.72
N CYS A 286 2.00 -22.04 -4.43
CA CYS A 286 2.17 -23.18 -5.32
C CYS A 286 1.05 -24.23 -5.22
N ALA A 287 0.07 -24.05 -4.33
CA ALA A 287 -1.05 -24.98 -4.22
C ALA A 287 -1.91 -24.95 -5.51
N PRO A 288 -2.41 -26.11 -5.97
CA PRO A 288 -3.31 -26.18 -7.12
C PRO A 288 -4.53 -25.27 -6.94
N ALA A 289 -4.94 -24.63 -8.04
CA ALA A 289 -6.03 -23.66 -8.10
C ALA A 289 -5.88 -22.39 -7.22
N VAL A 290 -4.69 -22.12 -6.67
CA VAL A 290 -4.43 -20.88 -5.90
C VAL A 290 -3.82 -19.78 -6.78
N ALA A 291 -2.55 -19.94 -7.18
CA ALA A 291 -1.90 -19.05 -8.15
C ALA A 291 -1.90 -19.65 -9.55
N PHE A 292 -1.91 -20.98 -9.65
CA PHE A 292 -1.82 -21.73 -10.89
C PHE A 292 -2.81 -22.91 -10.87
N PRO A 293 -3.43 -23.28 -12.01
CA PRO A 293 -4.37 -24.40 -12.06
C PRO A 293 -3.80 -25.73 -11.52
N GLU A 294 -2.55 -26.06 -11.88
CA GLU A 294 -1.89 -27.33 -11.50
C GLU A 294 -0.85 -27.14 -10.37
N GLY A 295 -0.73 -25.94 -9.81
CA GLY A 295 0.35 -25.57 -8.89
C GLY A 295 1.65 -25.18 -9.61
N CYS A 296 2.72 -25.02 -8.84
CA CYS A 296 4.03 -24.64 -9.39
C CYS A 296 4.66 -25.77 -10.21
N SER A 297 5.42 -25.43 -11.25
CA SER A 297 6.21 -26.46 -11.96
C SER A 297 7.35 -26.94 -11.06
N ALA A 298 7.70 -28.22 -11.19
CA ALA A 298 8.90 -28.75 -10.54
C ALA A 298 10.11 -27.89 -10.94
N PRO A 299 11.02 -27.59 -10.00
CA PRO A 299 12.26 -26.90 -10.36
C PRO A 299 12.96 -27.71 -11.45
N ALA A 300 13.38 -27.04 -12.53
CA ALA A 300 14.09 -27.70 -13.60
C ALA A 300 15.24 -28.51 -13.01
N ALA A 301 15.31 -29.81 -13.33
CA ALA A 301 16.38 -30.68 -12.82
C ALA A 301 17.72 -29.99 -13.11
N PRO A 302 18.63 -29.90 -12.13
CA PRO A 302 19.90 -29.22 -12.33
C PRO A 302 20.56 -29.86 -13.55
N ALA A 303 20.82 -29.06 -14.58
CA ALA A 303 21.50 -29.54 -15.77
C ALA A 303 22.84 -30.11 -15.29
N ILE A 304 22.99 -31.44 -15.34
CA ILE A 304 24.24 -32.10 -15.02
C ILE A 304 25.23 -31.54 -16.04
N ARG A 305 26.07 -30.59 -15.60
CA ARG A 305 27.17 -30.07 -16.39
C ARG A 305 28.07 -31.28 -16.65
N GLY A 306 27.91 -31.90 -17.82
CA GLY A 306 28.78 -32.95 -18.27
C GLY A 306 30.20 -32.43 -18.19
N SER A 307 30.97 -32.95 -17.24
CA SER A 307 32.41 -32.73 -17.14
C SER A 307 33.01 -33.23 -18.44
N ARG A 308 33.17 -32.34 -19.42
CA ARG A 308 33.89 -32.63 -20.65
C ARG A 308 35.33 -32.90 -20.21
N LYS A 309 35.71 -34.17 -20.13
CA LYS A 309 37.11 -34.57 -19.94
C LYS A 309 37.89 -33.96 -21.12
N LEU A 310 38.85 -33.09 -20.78
CA LEU A 310 39.92 -32.66 -21.68
C LEU A 310 40.82 -33.84 -21.99
#